data_AF-A0A4U9D214-F1
#
_entry.id   AF-A0A4U9D214-F1
#
_cell.length_a   1.000
_cell.length_b   1.000
_cell.length_c   1.000
_cell.angle_alpha   90.00
_cell.angle_beta   90.00
_cell.angle_gamma   90.00
#
_symmetry.space_group_name_H-M   'P 1'
#
loop_
_entity.id
_entity.type
_entity.pdbx_description
1 polymer ?
#
loop_
_entity_poly.entity_id
_entity_poly.type
_entity_poly.pdbx_seq_one_letter_code
_entity_poly.pdbx_strand_id
1 'polypeptide(L)'
;MGNNLMQADLSVWGMYHHADIVVKVVMIGLILASIVTWAIFFGKGAEILSSKRRLKREQQLLGEARSLDQASDIANAFDPKSLSTQLINEAQNELELSAGVEDNEGIKERTGFRLERRVAFVGRYMGRGNGYLATIGAISPFVGLFGTVWGIMNSFIGIAQTQTTTSRLSHRASRKRCWQRQSACLPLSRRWLSITSSPV
;
A
#
# COMPACT_ATOMS: atom_id res chain seq x y z
N MET A 1 -30.01 -2.95 29.79
CA MET A 1 -29.42 -1.98 28.84
C MET A 1 -27.93 -1.70 29.11
N GLY A 2 -27.18 -2.57 29.81
CA GLY A 2 -25.73 -2.36 30.09
C GLY A 2 -24.78 -3.06 29.11
N ASN A 3 -25.21 -4.17 28.48
CA ASN A 3 -24.32 -4.99 27.63
C ASN A 3 -24.01 -4.34 26.27
N ASN A 4 -24.92 -3.54 25.72
CA ASN A 4 -24.73 -2.89 24.41
C ASN A 4 -23.67 -1.79 24.43
N LEU A 5 -23.45 -1.13 25.57
CA LEU A 5 -22.47 -0.04 25.69
C LEU A 5 -21.03 -0.58 25.80
N MET A 6 -20.81 -1.63 26.59
CA MET A 6 -19.50 -2.29 26.67
C MET A 6 -19.13 -3.05 25.39
N GLN A 7 -20.13 -3.58 24.67
CA GLN A 7 -19.90 -4.22 23.37
C GLN A 7 -19.63 -3.22 22.25
N ALA A 8 -20.15 -1.99 22.36
CA ALA A 8 -19.86 -0.89 21.43
C ALA A 8 -18.42 -0.35 21.58
N ASP A 9 -17.88 -0.28 22.79
CA ASP A 9 -16.49 0.16 23.03
C ASP A 9 -15.44 -0.84 22.51
N LEU A 10 -15.74 -2.15 22.55
CA LEU A 10 -14.90 -3.21 21.97
C LEU A 10 -15.20 -3.48 20.49
N SER A 11 -16.22 -2.83 19.92
CA SER A 11 -16.52 -2.95 18.49
C SER A 11 -15.40 -2.32 17.66
N VAL A 12 -15.18 -2.82 16.44
CA VAL A 12 -14.24 -2.23 15.46
C VAL A 12 -14.49 -0.73 15.29
N TRP A 13 -15.75 -0.31 15.38
CA TRP A 13 -16.17 1.09 15.32
C TRP A 13 -15.74 1.91 16.54
N GLY A 14 -15.87 1.34 17.75
CA GLY A 14 -15.41 1.96 19.00
C GLY A 14 -13.90 2.18 19.01
N MET A 15 -13.13 1.15 18.66
CA MET A 15 -11.66 1.26 18.53
C MET A 15 -11.23 2.28 17.48
N TYR A 16 -11.92 2.33 16.34
CA TYR A 16 -11.62 3.32 15.31
C TYR A 16 -11.87 4.75 15.82
N HIS A 17 -12.95 5.00 16.56
CA HIS A 17 -13.21 6.34 17.10
C HIS A 17 -12.14 6.82 18.08
N HIS A 18 -11.65 5.93 18.95
CA HIS A 18 -10.59 6.22 19.92
C HIS A 18 -9.18 6.28 19.28
N ALA A 19 -9.02 5.87 18.03
CA ALA A 19 -7.75 5.95 17.31
C ALA A 19 -7.37 7.38 16.92
N ASP A 20 -6.07 7.66 16.95
CA ASP A 20 -5.48 8.95 16.60
C ASP A 20 -5.73 9.31 15.12
N ILE A 21 -5.80 10.60 14.79
CA ILE A 21 -6.08 11.11 13.43
C ILE A 21 -5.12 10.52 12.40
N VAL A 22 -3.83 10.34 12.78
CA VAL A 22 -2.81 9.78 11.91
C VAL A 22 -3.11 8.32 11.55
N VAL A 23 -3.52 7.51 12.54
CA VAL A 23 -3.87 6.10 12.33
C VAL A 23 -5.07 5.97 11.39
N LYS A 24 -6.06 6.85 11.56
CA LYS A 24 -7.25 6.90 10.68
C LYS A 24 -6.87 7.18 9.23
N VAL A 25 -5.96 8.15 8.99
CA VAL A 25 -5.44 8.47 7.65
C VAL A 25 -4.69 7.28 7.05
N VAL A 26 -3.85 6.60 7.82
CA VAL A 26 -3.11 5.40 7.37
C VAL A 26 -4.08 4.29 6.96
N MET A 27 -5.09 3.98 7.78
CA MET A 27 -6.09 2.95 7.46
C MET A 27 -6.86 3.26 6.18
N ILE A 28 -7.33 4.50 6.02
CA ILE A 28 -8.04 4.92 4.80
C ILE A 28 -7.11 4.87 3.58
N GLY A 29 -5.86 5.33 3.73
CA GLY A 29 -4.85 5.27 2.67
C GLY A 29 -4.58 3.85 2.18
N LEU A 30 -4.49 2.87 3.10
CA LEU A 30 -4.31 1.46 2.74
C LEU A 30 -5.52 0.87 2.00
N ILE A 31 -6.74 1.26 2.40
CA ILE A 31 -7.96 0.83 1.69
C ILE A 31 -7.97 1.39 0.28
N LEU A 32 -7.66 2.69 0.10
CA LEU A 32 -7.59 3.31 -1.23
C LEU A 32 -6.50 2.66 -2.09
N ALA A 33 -5.32 2.40 -1.53
CA ALA A 33 -4.24 1.70 -2.23
C ALA A 33 -4.65 0.29 -2.70
N SER A 34 -5.44 -0.43 -1.88
CA SER A 34 -6.01 -1.73 -2.26
C SER A 34 -6.97 -1.59 -3.44
N ILE A 35 -7.88 -0.61 -3.41
CA ILE A 35 -8.81 -0.36 -4.52
C ILE A 35 -8.06 -0.04 -5.81
N VAL A 36 -7.04 0.81 -5.76
CA VAL A 36 -6.19 1.14 -6.92
C VAL A 36 -5.48 -0.11 -7.44
N THR A 37 -4.95 -0.96 -6.55
CA THR A 37 -4.29 -2.22 -6.92
C THR A 37 -5.24 -3.13 -7.68
N TRP A 38 -6.47 -3.31 -7.18
CA TRP A 38 -7.50 -4.10 -7.85
C TRP A 38 -7.95 -3.50 -9.18
N ALA A 39 -8.12 -2.18 -9.26
CA ALA A 39 -8.48 -1.48 -10.48
C ALA A 39 -7.43 -1.68 -11.59
N ILE A 40 -6.14 -1.54 -11.25
CA ILE A 40 -5.04 -1.78 -12.20
C ILE A 40 -4.97 -3.27 -12.57
N PHE A 41 -5.14 -4.18 -11.60
CA PHE A 41 -5.11 -5.62 -11.85
C PHE A 41 -6.16 -6.04 -12.89
N PHE A 42 -7.42 -5.62 -12.73
CA PHE A 42 -8.47 -5.93 -13.69
C PHE A 42 -8.27 -5.23 -15.03
N GLY A 43 -7.91 -3.93 -15.02
CA GLY A 43 -7.69 -3.16 -16.24
C GLY A 43 -6.56 -3.74 -17.09
N LYS A 44 -5.36 -3.89 -16.51
CA LYS A 44 -4.22 -4.47 -17.23
C LYS A 44 -4.39 -5.96 -17.51
N GLY A 45 -5.02 -6.71 -16.62
CA GLY A 45 -5.33 -8.12 -16.83
C GLY A 45 -6.17 -8.35 -18.08
N ALA A 46 -7.24 -7.56 -18.25
CA ALA A 46 -8.11 -7.64 -19.43
C ALA A 46 -7.39 -7.17 -20.71
N GLU A 47 -6.62 -6.09 -20.65
CA GLU A 47 -5.85 -5.56 -21.78
C GLU A 47 -4.82 -6.58 -22.28
N ILE A 48 -4.01 -7.16 -21.38
CA ILE A 48 -3.01 -8.17 -21.73
C ILE A 48 -3.68 -9.45 -22.26
N LEU A 49 -4.77 -9.89 -21.63
CA LEU A 49 -5.46 -11.11 -22.05
C LEU A 49 -6.09 -10.94 -23.45
N SER A 50 -6.71 -9.80 -23.73
CA SER A 50 -7.27 -9.49 -25.05
C SER A 50 -6.17 -9.43 -26.11
N SER A 51 -5.06 -8.75 -25.82
CA SER A 51 -3.92 -8.61 -26.72
C SER A 51 -3.25 -9.96 -26.99
N LYS A 52 -3.08 -10.79 -25.96
CA LYS A 52 -2.51 -12.14 -26.07
C LYS A 52 -3.41 -13.06 -26.90
N ARG A 53 -4.72 -13.05 -26.68
CA ARG A 53 -5.69 -13.83 -27.48
C ARG A 53 -5.64 -13.42 -28.94
N ARG A 54 -5.58 -12.11 -29.20
CA ARG A 54 -5.50 -11.56 -30.54
C ARG A 54 -4.19 -11.94 -31.25
N LEU A 55 -3.04 -11.72 -30.61
CA LEU A 55 -1.74 -12.12 -31.16
C LEU A 55 -1.65 -13.62 -31.44
N LYS A 56 -2.22 -14.46 -30.55
CA LYS A 56 -2.25 -15.91 -30.77
C LYS A 56 -3.03 -16.28 -32.04
N ARG A 57 -4.15 -15.59 -32.32
CA ARG A 57 -4.94 -15.81 -33.55
C ARG A 57 -4.18 -15.36 -34.79
N GLU A 58 -3.57 -14.18 -34.75
CA GLU A 58 -2.75 -13.65 -35.85
C GLU A 58 -1.56 -14.58 -36.14
N GLN A 59 -0.88 -15.08 -35.09
CA GLN A 59 0.22 -16.04 -35.23
C GLN A 59 -0.22 -17.36 -35.88
N GLN A 60 -1.41 -17.87 -35.53
CA GLN A 60 -1.94 -19.09 -36.15
C GLN A 60 -2.19 -18.90 -37.64
N LEU A 61 -2.80 -17.78 -38.04
CA LEU A 61 -3.07 -17.46 -39.44
C LEU A 61 -1.78 -17.23 -40.24
N LEU A 62 -0.79 -16.54 -39.64
CA LEU A 62 0.53 -16.35 -40.27
C LEU A 62 1.34 -17.65 -40.35
N GLY A 63 1.12 -18.61 -39.45
CA GLY A 63 1.78 -19.92 -39.50
C GLY A 63 1.42 -20.76 -40.72
N GLU A 64 0.33 -20.43 -41.41
CA GLU A 64 -0.09 -21.09 -42.67
C GLU A 64 0.55 -20.46 -43.91
N ALA A 65 1.16 -19.28 -43.78
CA ALA A 65 1.81 -18.58 -44.88
C ALA A 65 3.11 -19.28 -45.31
N ARG A 66 3.31 -19.46 -46.62
CA ARG A 66 4.50 -20.08 -47.21
C ARG A 66 5.44 -19.09 -47.90
N SER A 67 5.04 -17.84 -48.04
CA SER A 67 5.84 -16.74 -48.58
C SER A 67 5.60 -15.46 -47.81
N LEU A 68 6.52 -14.49 -47.91
CA LEU A 68 6.37 -13.20 -47.26
C LEU A 68 5.21 -12.39 -47.86
N ASP A 69 5.01 -12.45 -49.18
CA ASP A 69 3.87 -11.80 -49.84
C ASP A 69 2.54 -12.34 -49.31
N GLN A 70 2.43 -13.68 -49.16
CA GLN A 70 1.24 -14.29 -48.57
C GLN A 70 1.04 -13.87 -47.11
N ALA A 71 2.13 -13.75 -46.34
CA ALA A 71 2.07 -13.27 -44.96
C ALA A 71 1.62 -11.79 -44.90
N SER A 72 2.01 -10.97 -45.88
CA SER A 72 1.60 -9.57 -46.02
C SER A 72 0.12 -9.44 -46.36
N ASP A 73 -0.37 -10.24 -47.31
CA ASP A 73 -1.79 -10.31 -47.66
C ASP A 73 -2.66 -10.71 -46.47
N ILE A 74 -2.21 -11.70 -45.70
CA ILE A 74 -2.88 -12.12 -44.45
C ILE A 74 -2.82 -10.99 -43.41
N ALA A 75 -1.69 -10.29 -43.29
CA ALA A 75 -1.50 -9.20 -42.34
C ALA A 75 -2.34 -7.96 -42.64
N ASN A 76 -2.70 -7.73 -43.91
CA ASN A 76 -3.61 -6.66 -44.34
C ASN A 76 -5.04 -6.83 -43.80
N ALA A 77 -5.44 -8.05 -43.47
CA ALA A 77 -6.74 -8.33 -42.83
C ALA A 77 -6.74 -8.08 -41.30
N PHE A 78 -5.58 -7.80 -40.70
CA PHE A 78 -5.47 -7.50 -39.26
C PHE A 78 -5.58 -6.00 -38.99
N ASP A 79 -5.71 -5.60 -37.72
CA ASP A 79 -5.69 -4.16 -37.37
C ASP A 79 -4.34 -3.55 -37.74
N PRO A 80 -4.30 -2.36 -38.34
CA PRO A 80 -3.05 -1.66 -38.69
C PRO A 80 -2.09 -1.46 -37.51
N LYS A 81 -2.60 -1.43 -36.27
CA LYS A 81 -1.80 -1.27 -35.05
C LYS A 81 -1.30 -2.59 -34.47
N SER A 82 -1.61 -3.74 -35.08
CA SER A 82 -1.08 -5.03 -34.63
C SER A 82 0.45 -5.08 -34.78
N LEU A 83 1.08 -5.81 -33.86
CA LEU A 83 2.52 -6.06 -33.95
C LEU A 83 2.87 -6.92 -35.13
N SER A 84 2.05 -7.93 -35.42
CA SER A 84 2.24 -8.85 -36.54
C SER A 84 2.29 -8.08 -37.86
N THR A 85 1.33 -7.18 -38.10
CA THR A 85 1.29 -6.32 -39.29
C THR A 85 2.49 -5.39 -39.36
N GLN A 86 2.89 -4.75 -38.25
CA GLN A 86 4.08 -3.90 -38.24
C GLN A 86 5.38 -4.66 -38.52
N LEU A 87 5.52 -5.89 -38.02
CA LEU A 87 6.71 -6.71 -38.24
C LEU A 87 6.81 -7.19 -39.70
N ILE A 88 5.68 -7.62 -40.28
CA ILE A 88 5.62 -8.07 -41.68
C ILE A 88 5.87 -6.89 -42.64
N ASN A 89 5.25 -5.73 -42.39
CA ASN A 89 5.48 -4.54 -43.22
C ASN A 89 6.93 -4.05 -43.15
N GLU A 90 7.56 -4.13 -41.96
CA GLU A 90 8.98 -3.78 -41.82
C GLU A 90 9.89 -4.75 -42.60
N ALA A 91 9.59 -6.05 -42.56
CA ALA A 91 10.33 -7.06 -43.31
C ALA A 91 10.15 -6.89 -44.83
N GLN A 92 8.94 -6.58 -45.29
CA GLN A 92 8.67 -6.32 -46.71
C GLN A 92 9.39 -5.06 -47.19
N ASN A 93 9.33 -3.97 -46.42
CA ASN A 93 10.01 -2.72 -46.74
C ASN A 93 11.54 -2.89 -46.81
N GLU A 94 12.15 -3.67 -45.90
CA GLU A 94 13.60 -3.93 -45.97
C GLU A 94 13.98 -4.74 -47.22
N LEU A 95 13.14 -5.69 -47.66
CA LEU A 95 13.36 -6.42 -48.90
C LEU A 95 13.24 -5.53 -50.14
N GLU A 96 12.24 -4.65 -50.19
CA GLU A 96 12.07 -3.69 -51.30
C GLU A 96 13.26 -2.72 -51.37
N LEU A 97 13.71 -2.18 -50.23
CA LEU A 97 14.86 -1.29 -50.15
C LEU A 97 16.18 -1.98 -50.52
N SER A 98 16.23 -3.31 -50.37
CA SER A 98 17.41 -4.11 -50.68
C SER A 98 17.35 -4.80 -52.04
N ALA A 99 16.31 -4.54 -52.83
CA ALA A 99 16.15 -5.07 -54.19
C ALA A 99 17.27 -4.54 -55.09
N GLY A 100 18.36 -5.31 -55.21
CA GLY A 100 19.56 -4.95 -55.97
C GLY A 100 20.89 -5.12 -55.21
N VAL A 101 20.85 -5.48 -53.93
CA VAL A 101 22.05 -5.79 -53.13
C VAL A 101 22.27 -7.30 -53.09
N GLU A 102 23.44 -7.79 -53.51
CA GLU A 102 23.77 -9.24 -53.53
C GLU A 102 23.96 -9.86 -52.13
N ASP A 103 24.06 -9.03 -51.09
CA ASP A 103 24.25 -9.46 -49.71
C ASP A 103 22.94 -9.83 -49.00
N ASN A 104 22.42 -11.01 -49.34
CA ASN A 104 21.24 -11.58 -48.69
C ASN A 104 21.46 -11.89 -47.19
N GLU A 105 22.70 -12.17 -46.79
CA GLU A 105 23.04 -12.50 -45.40
C GLU A 105 22.96 -11.24 -44.51
N GLY A 106 23.54 -10.13 -44.96
CA GLY A 106 23.43 -8.84 -44.30
C GLY A 106 22.00 -8.27 -44.27
N ILE A 107 21.16 -8.56 -45.28
CA ILE A 107 19.73 -8.20 -45.24
C ILE A 107 18.99 -9.00 -44.16
N LYS A 108 19.25 -10.30 -44.06
CA LYS A 108 18.64 -11.18 -43.06
C LYS A 108 19.03 -10.78 -41.64
N GLU A 109 20.32 -10.47 -41.41
CA GLU A 109 20.82 -10.02 -40.12
C GLU A 109 20.18 -8.68 -39.71
N ARG A 110 20.16 -7.69 -40.63
CA ARG A 110 19.51 -6.39 -40.39
C ARG A 110 18.03 -6.52 -40.07
N THR A 111 17.30 -7.30 -40.87
CA THR A 111 15.87 -7.56 -40.65
C THR A 111 15.66 -8.20 -39.29
N GLY A 112 16.40 -9.27 -38.96
CA GLY A 112 16.31 -9.95 -37.67
C GLY A 112 16.55 -9.02 -36.49
N PHE A 113 17.61 -8.21 -36.54
CA PHE A 113 17.93 -7.24 -35.49
C PHE A 113 16.84 -6.18 -35.31
N ARG A 114 16.27 -5.67 -36.41
CA ARG A 114 15.16 -4.67 -36.37
C ARG A 114 13.90 -5.28 -35.75
N LEU A 115 13.56 -6.51 -36.10
CA LEU A 115 12.43 -7.25 -35.53
C LEU A 115 12.62 -7.49 -34.03
N GLU A 116 13.78 -7.98 -33.61
CA GLU A 116 14.09 -8.22 -32.18
C GLU A 116 14.00 -6.93 -31.37
N ARG A 117 14.58 -5.83 -31.87
CA ARG A 117 14.49 -4.52 -31.22
C ARG A 117 13.03 -4.06 -31.08
N ARG A 118 12.20 -4.27 -32.09
CA ARG A 118 10.77 -3.89 -32.05
C ARG A 118 10.00 -4.74 -31.04
N VAL A 119 10.25 -6.05 -31.00
CA VAL A 119 9.66 -6.95 -29.99
C VAL A 119 10.07 -6.52 -28.58
N ALA A 120 11.36 -6.20 -28.36
CA ALA A 120 11.85 -5.72 -27.07
C ALA A 120 11.22 -4.38 -26.66
N PHE A 121 11.03 -3.46 -27.61
CA PHE A 121 10.34 -2.19 -27.37
C PHE A 121 8.90 -2.40 -26.91
N VAL A 122 8.14 -3.25 -27.60
CA VAL A 122 6.75 -3.52 -27.24
C VAL A 122 6.65 -4.23 -25.89
N GLY A 123 7.55 -5.17 -25.62
CA GLY A 123 7.66 -5.82 -24.31
C GLY A 123 7.79 -4.80 -23.17
N ARG A 124 8.64 -3.78 -23.33
CA ARG A 124 8.77 -2.69 -22.35
C ARG A 124 7.50 -1.84 -22.24
N TYR A 125 6.83 -1.55 -23.35
CA TYR A 125 5.57 -0.80 -23.34
C TYR A 125 4.43 -1.54 -22.64
N MET A 126 4.35 -2.87 -22.81
CA MET A 126 3.37 -3.69 -22.08
C MET A 126 3.64 -3.70 -20.57
N GLY A 127 4.90 -3.60 -20.16
CA GLY A 127 5.29 -3.47 -18.75
C GLY A 127 4.95 -2.12 -18.12
N ARG A 128 4.53 -1.11 -18.91
CA ARG A 128 4.16 0.21 -18.41
C ARG A 128 2.92 0.12 -17.53
N GLY A 129 3.04 0.57 -16.28
CA GLY A 129 2.00 0.47 -15.25
C GLY A 129 2.31 -0.58 -14.18
N ASN A 130 3.08 -1.62 -14.51
CA ASN A 130 3.50 -2.64 -13.54
C ASN A 130 4.45 -2.05 -12.46
N GLY A 131 5.16 -0.98 -12.79
CA GLY A 131 5.98 -0.23 -11.83
C GLY A 131 5.17 0.43 -10.70
N TYR A 132 3.93 0.86 -10.94
CA TYR A 132 3.08 1.41 -9.88
C TYR A 132 2.64 0.31 -8.90
N LEU A 133 2.29 -0.87 -9.40
CA LEU A 133 2.01 -2.04 -8.57
C LEU A 133 3.24 -2.44 -7.74
N ALA A 134 4.43 -2.44 -8.35
CA ALA A 134 5.67 -2.77 -7.67
C ALA A 134 6.01 -1.77 -6.55
N THR A 135 5.83 -0.48 -6.80
CA THR A 135 6.09 0.58 -5.81
C THR A 135 5.06 0.57 -4.68
N ILE A 136 3.77 0.43 -4.99
CA ILE A 136 2.71 0.31 -3.97
C ILE A 136 2.95 -0.93 -3.11
N GLY A 137 3.26 -2.07 -3.72
CA GLY A 137 3.58 -3.30 -3.00
C GLY A 137 4.82 -3.17 -2.09
N ALA A 138 5.85 -2.47 -2.55
CA ALA A 138 7.06 -2.25 -1.77
C ALA A 138 6.88 -1.26 -0.61
N ILE A 139 6.08 -0.20 -0.79
CA ILE A 139 5.90 0.87 0.21
C ILE A 139 4.81 0.52 1.25
N SER A 140 3.81 -0.29 0.87
CA SER A 140 2.72 -0.74 1.74
C SER A 140 3.15 -1.23 3.13
N PRO A 141 4.14 -2.14 3.29
CA PRO A 141 4.56 -2.60 4.61
C PRO A 141 5.17 -1.49 5.49
N PHE A 142 5.87 -0.52 4.89
CA PHE A 142 6.46 0.60 5.63
C PHE A 142 5.38 1.57 6.13
N VAL A 143 4.35 1.82 5.34
CA VAL A 143 3.19 2.63 5.73
C VAL A 143 2.44 1.98 6.90
N GLY A 144 2.29 0.65 6.88
CA GLY A 144 1.71 -0.10 7.99
C GLY A 144 2.54 -0.02 9.27
N LEU A 145 3.87 -0.21 9.16
CA LEU A 145 4.79 -0.10 10.30
C LEU A 145 4.80 1.30 10.90
N PHE A 146 4.74 2.35 10.08
CA PHE A 146 4.63 3.73 10.56
C PHE A 146 3.38 3.93 11.43
N GLY A 147 2.24 3.37 11.00
CA GLY A 147 0.99 3.44 11.77
C GLY A 147 1.08 2.76 13.14
N THR A 148 1.75 1.61 13.24
CA THR A 148 1.92 0.90 14.52
C THR A 148 2.87 1.65 15.46
N VAL A 149 3.98 2.19 14.95
CA VAL A 149 4.93 2.99 15.74
C VAL A 149 4.25 4.25 16.29
N TRP A 150 3.49 4.96 15.45
CA TRP A 150 2.77 6.15 15.90
C TRP A 150 1.71 5.83 16.96
N GLY A 151 0.94 4.76 16.76
CA GLY A 151 -0.08 4.33 17.72
C GLY A 151 0.52 3.95 19.08
N ILE A 152 1.64 3.23 19.09
CA ILE A 152 2.35 2.87 20.32
C ILE A 152 2.91 4.12 21.00
N MET A 153 3.53 5.04 20.27
CA MET A 153 4.06 6.30 20.81
C MET A 153 2.94 7.13 21.48
N ASN A 154 1.80 7.29 20.82
CA ASN A 154 0.68 8.04 21.37
C ASN A 154 0.08 7.37 22.61
N SER A 155 0.02 6.03 22.62
CA SER A 155 -0.41 5.25 23.78
C SER A 155 0.53 5.46 24.98
N PHE A 156 1.85 5.51 24.75
CA PHE A 156 2.82 5.83 25.80
C PHE A 156 2.68 7.26 26.33
N ILE A 157 2.37 8.23 25.47
CA ILE A 157 2.09 9.62 25.90
C ILE A 157 0.84 9.68 26.79
N GLY A 158 -0.22 8.95 26.45
CA GLY A 158 -1.44 8.84 27.27
C GLY A 158 -1.21 8.19 28.64
N ILE A 159 -0.36 7.16 28.71
CA ILE A 159 0.04 6.52 29.98
C ILE A 159 0.91 7.47 30.82
N ALA A 160 1.85 8.19 30.21
CA ALA A 160 2.70 9.14 30.93
C ALA A 160 1.85 10.24 31.60
N GLN A 161 0.83 10.76 30.91
CA GLN A 161 -0.09 11.76 31.48
C GLN A 161 -0.90 11.21 32.65
N THR A 162 -1.44 9.98 32.57
CA THR A 162 -2.25 9.35 33.64
C THR A 162 -1.43 8.89 34.85
N GLN A 163 -0.16 8.48 34.65
CA GLN A 163 0.78 8.19 35.74
C GLN A 163 1.14 9.47 36.53
N THR A 164 1.23 10.64 35.88
CA THR A 164 1.53 11.90 36.59
C THR A 164 0.37 12.39 37.48
N THR A 165 -0.89 12.15 37.11
CA THR A 165 -2.06 12.51 37.94
C THR A 165 -2.25 11.56 39.12
N THR A 166 -2.03 10.25 38.91
CA THR A 166 -2.17 9.25 39.99
C THR A 166 -1.09 9.41 41.06
N SER A 167 0.16 9.65 40.66
CA SER A 167 1.25 9.95 41.60
C SER A 167 1.03 11.25 42.37
N ARG A 168 0.55 12.31 41.70
CA ARG A 168 0.27 13.61 42.34
C ARG A 168 -0.94 13.54 43.29
N LEU A 169 -1.99 12.79 42.95
CA LEU A 169 -3.15 12.53 43.82
C LEU A 169 -2.80 11.60 45.00
N SER A 170 -2.01 10.55 44.78
CA SER A 170 -1.45 9.69 45.84
C SER A 170 -0.63 10.50 46.84
N HIS A 171 0.27 11.38 46.36
CA HIS A 171 1.10 12.22 47.22
C HIS A 171 0.28 13.25 48.00
N ARG A 172 -0.81 13.79 47.42
CA ARG A 172 -1.77 14.68 48.12
C ARG A 172 -2.61 13.94 49.16
N ALA A 173 -3.07 12.73 48.84
CA ALA A 173 -3.82 11.87 49.77
C ALA A 173 -2.95 11.41 50.96
N SER A 174 -1.67 11.12 50.71
CA SER A 174 -0.69 10.82 51.77
C SER A 174 -0.46 12.01 52.71
N ARG A 175 -0.28 13.24 52.18
CA ARG A 175 -0.17 14.45 53.03
C ARG A 175 -1.45 14.72 53.84
N LYS A 176 -2.64 14.54 53.26
CA LYS A 176 -3.91 14.70 54.00
C LYS A 176 -4.05 13.67 55.13
N ARG A 177 -3.69 12.41 54.89
CA ARG A 177 -3.71 11.37 55.94
C ARG A 177 -2.70 11.64 57.06
N CYS A 178 -1.52 12.15 56.74
CA CYS A 178 -0.53 12.54 57.75
C CYS A 178 -1.05 13.71 58.62
N TRP A 179 -1.65 14.73 58.00
CA TRP A 179 -2.26 15.85 58.73
C TRP A 179 -3.41 15.41 59.63
N GLN A 180 -4.32 14.55 59.12
CA GLN A 180 -5.47 14.06 59.88
C GLN A 180 -5.05 13.20 61.08
N ARG A 181 -3.95 12.44 60.97
CA ARG A 181 -3.37 11.67 62.08
C ARG A 181 -2.69 12.57 63.13
N GLN A 182 -2.11 13.69 62.70
CA GLN A 182 -1.49 14.66 63.60
C GLN A 182 -2.53 15.49 64.37
N SER A 183 -3.63 15.87 63.71
CA SER A 183 -4.78 16.53 64.35
C SER A 183 -5.49 15.65 65.37
N ALA A 184 -5.55 14.32 65.14
CA ALA A 184 -6.16 13.37 66.06
C ALA A 184 -5.33 13.06 67.31
N CYS A 185 -4.02 13.37 67.33
CA CYS A 185 -3.18 13.25 68.53
C CYS A 185 -3.24 14.47 69.46
N LEU A 186 -3.79 15.61 69.03
CA LEU A 186 -3.82 16.83 69.85
C LEU A 186 -4.86 16.91 70.99
N PRO A 187 -5.92 16.08 71.11
CA PRO A 187 -6.84 16.23 72.25
C PRO A 187 -6.37 15.50 73.53
N LEU A 188 -5.33 14.65 73.48
CA LEU A 188 -4.88 13.90 74.66
C LEU A 188 -3.84 14.63 75.54
N SER A 189 -3.18 15.70 75.07
CA SER A 189 -2.21 16.45 75.90
C SER A 189 -2.85 17.57 76.74
N ARG A 190 -4.11 17.95 76.46
CA ARG A 190 -4.83 19.00 77.22
C ARG A 190 -5.67 18.48 78.40
N ARG A 191 -5.61 17.18 78.72
CA ARG A 191 -6.33 16.58 79.87
C ARG A 191 -5.44 16.31 81.09
N TRP A 192 -4.13 16.52 80.98
CA TRP A 192 -3.17 16.27 82.07
C TRP A 192 -2.76 17.52 82.86
N LEU A 193 -3.27 18.71 82.51
CA LEU A 193 -2.89 19.99 83.13
C LEU A 193 -3.98 20.65 83.99
N SER A 194 -4.97 19.89 84.46
CA SER A 194 -6.09 20.41 85.27
C SER A 194 -6.33 19.70 86.61
N ILE A 195 -5.35 18.97 87.18
CA ILE A 195 -5.50 18.24 88.46
C ILE A 195 -4.46 18.66 89.52
N THR A 196 -3.95 19.90 89.47
CA THR A 196 -3.11 20.44 90.57
C THR A 196 -3.40 21.91 90.83
N SER A 197 -4.55 22.23 91.43
CA SER A 197 -4.78 23.49 92.17
C SER A 197 -6.15 23.46 92.84
N SER A 198 -6.19 23.00 94.09
CA SER A 198 -7.22 23.39 95.05
C SER A 198 -6.53 23.87 96.33
N PRO A 199 -6.92 25.03 96.89
CA PRO A 199 -6.33 25.60 98.08
C PRO A 199 -7.13 25.21 99.32
N VAL A 200 -6.43 24.78 100.38
CA VAL A 200 -6.78 25.00 101.80
C VAL A 200 -5.46 25.10 102.56
#